data_AF-A0A846GBH4-F1
#
_entry.id   AF-A0A846GBH4-F1
#
_cell.length_a   1.000
_cell.length_b   1.000
_cell.length_c   1.000
_cell.angle_alpha   90.00
_cell.angle_beta   90.00
_cell.angle_gamma   90.00
#
_symmetry.space_group_name_H-M   'P 1'
#
loop_
_entity.id
_entity.type
_entity.pdbx_description
1 polymer ?
#
loop_
_entity_poly.entity_id
_entity_poly.type
_entity_poly.pdbx_seq_one_letter_code
_entity_poly.pdbx_strand_id
1 'polypeptide(L)'
;MNFFLYYPLKRGGAYPQFFGKERRYQKHINHEITTYLVTKAATNKSSIAIEDLTNIRQRTNQQPRSKKERRLSNSWAFDQFRIFLAYKCALHGVKLILVNPAYTSLTCHKCLHISPTKETTYRKGKNYHCFHCGWKGDADYNGAKNIAALGLSVNQPGGPWLSCEVSCLDFVPRQLTI
;
A
#
# COMPACT_ATOMS: atom_id res chain seq x y z
N MET A 1 3.26 7.09 -2.64
CA MET A 1 2.76 6.79 -1.29
C MET A 1 2.71 8.06 -0.48
N ASN A 2 1.52 8.65 -0.41
CA ASN A 2 1.22 9.79 0.42
C ASN A 2 -0.30 9.82 0.60
N PHE A 3 -0.80 8.93 1.46
CA PHE A 3 -2.17 9.04 1.98
C PHE A 3 -2.22 10.29 2.87
N PHE A 4 -2.28 11.47 2.25
CA PHE A 4 -2.42 12.76 2.92
C PHE A 4 -3.91 13.02 3.13
N LEU A 5 -4.45 12.50 4.24
CA LEU A 5 -5.56 13.19 4.89
C LEU A 5 -4.94 14.17 5.89
N TYR A 6 -4.62 15.38 5.40
CA TYR A 6 -4.41 16.53 6.28
C TYR A 6 -5.78 16.93 6.83
N TYR A 7 -6.05 16.68 8.11
CA TYR A 7 -7.04 17.48 8.82
C TYR A 7 -6.44 18.87 9.03
N PRO A 8 -7.13 19.96 8.66
CA PRO A 8 -6.60 21.32 8.76
C PRO A 8 -6.58 21.77 10.22
N LEU A 9 -5.39 21.93 10.81
CA LEU A 9 -5.24 22.71 12.04
C LEU A 9 -5.11 24.19 11.65
N LYS A 10 -6.08 25.00 12.11
CA LYS A 10 -6.18 26.45 11.88
C LYS A 10 -4.89 27.16 12.30
N ARG A 11 -4.44 28.11 11.49
CA ARG A 11 -3.22 28.93 11.69
C ARG A 11 -3.42 29.90 12.87
N GLY A 12 -2.47 29.93 13.80
CA GLY A 12 -2.31 31.00 14.78
C GLY A 12 -1.83 30.49 16.14
N GLY A 13 -0.52 30.60 16.42
CA GLY A 13 0.05 30.35 17.75
C GLY A 13 1.42 29.69 17.71
N ALA A 14 2.38 30.26 18.44
CA ALA A 14 3.75 29.76 18.59
C ALA A 14 3.78 28.30 19.07
N TYR A 15 4.59 27.45 18.43
CA TYR A 15 4.71 26.03 18.79
C TYR A 15 5.87 25.80 19.77
N PRO A 16 5.60 25.41 21.04
CA PRO A 16 6.63 24.92 21.95
C PRO A 16 7.19 23.59 21.43
N GLN A 17 8.47 23.30 21.69
CA GLN A 17 9.14 22.09 21.23
C GLN A 17 8.51 20.81 21.85
N PHE A 18 7.67 20.11 21.09
CA PHE A 18 7.01 18.86 21.50
C PHE A 18 7.79 17.60 21.06
N PHE A 19 9.01 17.41 21.54
CA PHE A 19 9.76 16.16 21.30
C PHE A 19 9.19 15.02 22.17
N GLY A 20 8.06 14.43 21.75
CA GLY A 20 7.45 13.25 22.41
C GLY A 20 5.97 13.03 22.11
N LYS A 21 5.19 14.10 21.96
CA LYS A 21 3.77 14.02 21.58
C LYS A 21 3.58 13.51 20.15
N GLU A 22 4.45 13.95 19.24
CA GLU A 22 4.42 13.59 17.83
C GLU A 22 4.53 12.07 17.61
N ARG A 23 5.48 11.39 18.27
CA ARG A 23 5.63 9.93 18.15
C ARG A 23 4.43 9.16 18.68
N ARG A 24 3.85 9.61 19.80
CA ARG A 24 2.65 9.00 20.38
C ARG A 24 1.44 9.21 19.47
N TYR A 25 1.30 10.42 18.92
CA TYR A 25 0.26 10.76 17.96
C TYR A 25 0.36 9.91 16.69
N GLN A 26 1.53 9.84 16.05
CA GLN A 26 1.75 8.98 14.89
C GLN A 26 1.47 7.50 15.19
N LYS A 27 1.87 7.01 16.38
CA LYS A 27 1.55 5.66 16.84
C LYS A 27 0.04 5.44 16.93
N HIS A 28 -0.69 6.38 17.51
CA HIS A 28 -2.15 6.32 17.63
C HIS A 28 -2.80 6.26 16.25
N ILE A 29 -2.47 7.21 15.37
CA ILE A 29 -2.99 7.27 14.00
C ILE A 29 -2.68 5.98 13.24
N ASN A 30 -1.46 5.47 13.33
CA ASN A 30 -1.10 4.19 12.71
C ASN A 30 -1.93 3.03 13.27
N HIS A 31 -2.19 2.98 14.59
CA HIS A 31 -3.08 1.97 15.14
C HIS A 31 -4.51 2.11 14.58
N GLU A 32 -5.09 3.32 14.55
CA GLU A 32 -6.45 3.52 14.04
C GLU A 32 -6.57 3.13 12.57
N ILE A 33 -5.67 3.63 11.72
CA ILE A 33 -5.69 3.34 10.28
C ILE A 33 -5.54 1.84 10.02
N THR A 34 -4.58 1.19 10.67
CA THR A 34 -4.35 -0.25 10.46
C THR A 34 -5.50 -1.10 10.98
N THR A 35 -6.14 -0.74 12.09
CA THR A 35 -7.36 -1.43 12.54
C THR A 35 -8.45 -1.29 11.48
N TYR A 36 -8.72 -0.07 11.02
CA TYR A 36 -9.75 0.19 10.02
C TYR A 36 -9.53 -0.61 8.73
N LEU A 37 -8.31 -0.61 8.20
CA LEU A 37 -7.96 -1.33 6.97
C LEU A 37 -8.15 -2.84 7.11
N VAL A 38 -7.67 -3.42 8.21
CA VAL A 38 -7.77 -4.86 8.45
C VAL A 38 -9.22 -5.29 8.67
N THR A 39 -10.00 -4.54 9.44
CA THR A 39 -11.42 -4.83 9.63
C THR A 39 -12.17 -4.79 8.30
N LYS A 40 -11.95 -3.75 7.48
CA LYS A 40 -12.57 -3.66 6.14
C LYS A 40 -12.17 -4.83 5.23
N ALA A 41 -10.90 -5.21 5.23
CA ALA A 41 -10.42 -6.35 4.44
C ALA A 41 -11.03 -7.67 4.91
N ALA A 42 -11.13 -7.89 6.22
CA ALA A 42 -11.77 -9.06 6.80
C ALA A 42 -13.26 -9.15 6.41
N THR A 43 -14.01 -8.04 6.54
CA THR A 43 -15.42 -7.97 6.14
C THR A 43 -15.62 -8.29 4.66
N ASN A 44 -14.74 -7.76 3.80
CA ASN A 44 -14.81 -7.95 2.35
C ASN A 44 -14.14 -9.24 1.86
N LYS A 45 -13.63 -10.10 2.77
CA LYS A 45 -12.84 -11.30 2.43
C LYS A 45 -11.72 -11.02 1.44
N SER A 46 -11.04 -9.89 1.62
CA SER A 46 -10.00 -9.38 0.71
C SER A 46 -8.62 -9.44 1.36
N SER A 47 -7.57 -9.52 0.54
CA SER A 47 -6.18 -9.38 0.98
C SER A 47 -5.71 -7.93 0.94
N ILE A 48 -4.70 -7.59 1.73
CA ILE A 48 -4.06 -6.26 1.73
C ILE A 48 -2.68 -6.38 1.09
N ALA A 49 -2.37 -5.49 0.14
CA ALA A 49 -1.05 -5.39 -0.48
C ALA A 49 -0.39 -4.05 -0.11
N ILE A 50 0.90 -4.08 0.24
CA ILE A 50 1.71 -2.89 0.53
C ILE A 50 3.10 -3.01 -0.12
N GLU A 51 3.71 -1.87 -0.42
CA GLU A 51 5.09 -1.83 -0.92
C GLU A 51 6.10 -2.27 0.14
N ASP A 52 7.09 -3.03 -0.31
CA ASP A 52 8.25 -3.37 0.50
C ASP A 52 9.27 -2.22 0.53
N LEU A 53 9.02 -1.24 1.40
CA LEU A 53 9.95 -0.12 1.64
C LEU A 53 11.07 -0.43 2.64
N THR A 54 11.45 -1.71 2.81
CA THR A 54 12.63 -2.04 3.62
C THR A 54 13.87 -1.33 3.08
N ASN A 55 14.75 -0.89 3.97
CA ASN A 55 16.04 -0.25 3.65
C ASN A 55 16.01 1.10 2.89
N ILE A 56 14.84 1.72 2.68
CA ILE A 56 14.77 3.04 2.01
C ILE A 56 15.57 4.11 2.77
N ARG A 57 15.60 4.03 4.10
CA ARG A 57 16.38 4.96 4.94
C ARG A 57 17.88 4.84 4.69
N GLN A 58 18.40 3.63 4.52
CA GLN A 58 19.82 3.42 4.23
C GLN A 58 20.18 4.06 2.88
N ARG A 59 19.39 3.79 1.83
CA ARG A 59 19.59 4.38 0.50
C ARG A 59 19.47 5.90 0.50
N THR A 60 18.44 6.45 1.14
CA THR A 60 18.16 7.90 1.11
C THR A 60 19.13 8.69 1.99
N ASN A 61 19.67 8.12 3.06
CA ASN A 61 20.67 8.78 3.92
C ASN A 61 22.06 8.86 3.28
N GLN A 62 22.34 8.08 2.24
CA GLN A 62 23.59 8.15 1.47
C GLN A 62 23.61 9.31 0.46
N GLN A 63 22.45 9.92 0.15
CA GLN A 63 22.35 11.03 -0.80
C GLN A 63 22.39 12.40 -0.09
N PRO A 64 23.03 13.43 -0.69
CA PRO A 64 23.03 14.78 -0.14
C PRO A 64 21.61 15.34 -0.12
N ARG A 65 21.15 15.80 1.06
CA ARG A 65 19.78 16.29 1.29
C ARG A 65 19.75 17.44 2.27
N SER A 66 18.73 18.28 2.15
CA SER A 66 18.45 19.35 3.12
C SER A 66 18.12 18.77 4.50
N LYS A 67 18.48 19.50 5.55
CA LYS A 67 18.11 19.19 6.95
C LYS A 67 16.60 19.01 7.12
N LYS A 68 15.79 19.76 6.34
CA LYS A 68 14.33 19.67 6.34
C LYS A 68 13.84 18.35 5.74
N GLU A 69 14.37 17.97 4.58
CA GLU A 69 14.00 16.73 3.89
C GLU A 69 14.37 15.50 4.72
N ARG A 70 15.56 15.52 5.35
CA ARG A 70 16.00 14.47 6.26
C ARG A 70 15.06 14.31 7.45
N ARG A 71 14.64 15.42 8.08
CA ARG A 71 13.66 15.36 9.18
C ARG A 71 12.31 14.79 8.74
N LEU A 72 11.75 15.28 7.63
CA LEU A 72 10.43 14.85 7.14
C LEU A 72 10.41 13.37 6.72
N SER A 73 11.45 12.89 6.06
CA SER A 73 11.56 11.48 5.67
C SER A 73 11.78 10.56 6.86
N ASN A 74 12.58 10.98 7.85
CA ASN A 74 12.84 10.18 9.06
C ASN A 74 11.71 10.26 10.08
N SER A 75 10.86 11.29 10.03
CA SER A 75 9.70 11.42 10.92
C SER A 75 8.56 10.49 10.55
N TRP A 76 8.54 9.92 9.35
CA TRP A 76 7.51 8.94 8.99
C TRP A 76 7.88 7.55 9.49
N ALA A 77 7.10 7.03 10.44
CA ALA A 77 7.24 5.70 11.02
C ALA A 77 6.61 4.60 10.14
N PHE A 78 7.03 4.47 8.87
CA PHE A 78 6.50 3.42 7.98
C PHE A 78 6.73 2.00 8.54
N ASP A 79 7.88 1.76 9.16
CA ASP A 79 8.18 0.47 9.82
C ASP A 79 7.14 0.12 10.89
N GLN A 80 6.70 1.11 11.68
CA GLN A 80 5.66 0.91 12.69
C GLN A 80 4.32 0.56 12.04
N PHE A 81 3.94 1.25 10.98
CA PHE A 81 2.72 0.97 10.23
C PHE A 81 2.71 -0.47 9.68
N ARG A 82 3.84 -0.92 9.11
CA ARG A 82 4.01 -2.32 8.64
C ARG A 82 3.87 -3.32 9.77
N ILE A 83 4.54 -3.10 10.91
CA ILE A 83 4.44 -3.99 12.08
C ILE A 83 2.98 -4.12 12.51
N PHE A 84 2.25 -3.00 12.55
CA PHE A 84 0.85 -2.99 12.94
C PHE A 84 -0.05 -3.72 11.96
N LEU A 85 0.16 -3.54 10.66
CA LEU A 85 -0.53 -4.34 9.64
C LEU A 85 -0.21 -5.82 9.80
N ALA A 86 1.06 -6.20 9.93
CA ALA A 86 1.47 -7.59 10.00
C ALA A 86 0.78 -8.34 11.14
N TYR A 87 0.84 -7.82 12.38
CA TYR A 87 0.23 -8.52 13.51
C TYR A 87 -1.31 -8.48 13.45
N LYS A 88 -1.93 -7.37 13.02
CA LYS A 88 -3.40 -7.29 12.93
C LYS A 88 -3.96 -8.16 11.81
N CYS A 89 -3.30 -8.18 10.66
CA CYS A 89 -3.65 -9.09 9.58
C CYS A 89 -3.62 -10.54 10.05
N ALA A 90 -2.58 -10.94 10.79
CA ALA A 90 -2.49 -12.27 11.39
C ALA A 90 -3.64 -12.57 12.37
N LEU A 91 -3.99 -11.61 13.24
CA LEU A 91 -5.10 -11.76 14.19
C LEU A 91 -6.47 -11.92 13.50
N HIS A 92 -6.68 -11.27 12.36
CA HIS A 92 -7.95 -11.28 11.64
C HIS A 92 -7.99 -12.26 10.46
N GLY A 93 -6.95 -13.09 10.27
CA GLY A 93 -6.86 -14.03 9.14
C GLY A 93 -6.78 -13.35 7.77
N VAL A 94 -6.36 -12.08 7.71
CA VAL A 94 -6.23 -11.33 6.45
C VAL A 94 -4.83 -11.56 5.88
N LYS A 95 -4.74 -11.95 4.61
CA LYS A 95 -3.44 -12.11 3.93
C LYS A 95 -2.81 -10.74 3.66
N LEU A 96 -1.60 -10.53 4.18
CA LEU A 96 -0.77 -9.36 3.89
C LEU A 96 0.28 -9.72 2.82
N ILE A 97 0.30 -8.97 1.72
CA ILE A 97 1.18 -9.18 0.57
C ILE A 97 2.16 -8.03 0.49
N LEU A 98 3.45 -8.35 0.37
CA LEU A 98 4.50 -7.37 0.13
C LEU A 98 4.82 -7.36 -1.37
N VAL A 99 4.78 -6.18 -1.98
CA VAL A 99 5.12 -6.00 -3.40
C VAL A 99 6.39 -5.19 -3.56
N ASN A 100 7.16 -5.45 -4.62
CA ASN A 100 8.35 -4.67 -4.92
C ASN A 100 7.94 -3.22 -5.26
N PRO A 101 8.51 -2.19 -4.59
CA PRO A 101 8.19 -0.78 -4.87
C PRO A 101 8.73 -0.27 -6.23
N ALA A 102 9.55 -1.06 -6.93
CA ALA A 102 10.13 -0.64 -8.20
C ALA A 102 9.03 -0.33 -9.23
N TYR A 103 9.15 0.83 -9.88
CA TYR A 103 8.28 1.29 -10.98
C TYR A 103 6.80 1.51 -10.65
N THR A 104 6.33 1.25 -9.43
CA THR A 104 4.91 1.43 -9.02
C THR A 104 4.45 2.88 -9.13
N SER A 105 5.34 3.84 -8.87
CA SER A 105 5.07 5.27 -8.94
C SER A 105 5.28 5.88 -10.34
N LEU A 106 5.89 5.13 -11.25
CA LEU A 106 6.23 5.54 -12.62
C LEU A 106 5.22 4.99 -13.64
N THR A 107 4.69 3.81 -13.38
CA THR A 107 3.75 3.09 -14.26
C THR A 107 2.36 3.73 -14.21
N CYS A 108 1.71 3.90 -15.35
CA CYS A 108 0.31 4.33 -15.39
C CYS A 108 -0.61 3.14 -15.14
N HIS A 109 -1.50 3.21 -14.15
CA HIS A 109 -2.41 2.08 -13.86
C HIS A 109 -3.43 1.81 -14.96
N LYS A 110 -3.67 2.78 -15.86
CA LYS A 110 -4.66 2.65 -16.94
C LYS A 110 -4.10 1.98 -18.19
N CYS A 111 -2.88 2.34 -18.61
CA CYS A 111 -2.28 1.83 -19.85
C CYS A 111 -0.97 1.06 -19.65
N LEU A 112 -0.50 0.93 -18.41
CA LEU A 112 0.73 0.24 -18.02
C LEU A 112 2.03 0.81 -18.62
N HIS A 113 1.95 1.95 -19.31
CA HIS A 113 3.13 2.63 -19.82
C HIS A 113 3.97 3.20 -18.66
N ILE A 114 5.26 2.89 -18.66
CA ILE A 114 6.23 3.39 -17.67
C ILE A 114 6.74 4.75 -18.12
N SER A 115 6.75 5.75 -17.24
CA SER A 115 7.28 7.07 -17.58
C SER A 115 8.75 6.97 -18.05
N PRO A 116 9.10 7.53 -19.22
CA PRO A 116 10.37 7.24 -19.89
C PRO A 116 11.60 7.87 -19.22
N THR A 117 11.51 9.10 -18.69
CA THR A 117 12.66 9.78 -18.07
C THR A 117 12.29 10.64 -16.85
N LYS A 118 13.29 11.07 -16.06
CA LYS A 118 13.06 11.95 -14.89
C LYS A 118 12.60 13.35 -15.30
N GLU A 119 13.03 13.81 -16.47
CA GLU A 119 12.75 15.12 -17.06
C GLU A 119 11.31 15.18 -17.59
N THR A 120 10.80 14.05 -18.10
CA THR A 120 9.42 13.91 -18.61
C THR A 120 8.58 12.95 -17.77
N THR A 121 8.78 13.00 -16.44
CA THR A 121 8.00 12.17 -15.52
C THR A 121 6.51 12.49 -15.61
N TYR A 122 5.69 11.43 -15.60
CA TYR A 122 4.23 11.56 -15.50
C TYR A 122 3.80 12.11 -14.13
N ARG A 123 4.67 12.04 -13.11
CA ARG A 123 4.35 12.49 -11.74
C ARG A 123 4.93 13.87 -11.44
N LYS A 124 4.06 14.81 -11.07
CA LYS A 124 4.43 16.14 -10.52
C LYS A 124 3.81 16.32 -9.14
N GLY A 125 4.57 15.97 -8.10
CA GLY A 125 4.10 16.03 -6.71
C GLY A 125 2.98 15.02 -6.42
N LYS A 126 1.78 15.53 -6.14
CA LYS A 126 0.54 14.76 -5.95
C LYS A 126 -0.23 14.50 -7.26
N ASN A 127 0.10 15.22 -8.32
CA ASN A 127 -0.57 15.07 -9.60
C ASN A 127 0.16 14.04 -10.46
N TYR A 128 -0.61 13.27 -11.21
CA TYR A 128 -0.12 12.32 -12.21
C TYR A 128 -0.79 12.61 -13.55
N HIS A 129 0.00 12.66 -14.62
CA HIS A 129 -0.45 12.87 -15.99
C HIS A 129 0.33 11.95 -16.93
N CYS A 130 -0.35 10.94 -17.47
CA CYS A 130 0.22 10.03 -18.45
C CYS A 130 0.17 10.66 -19.84
N PHE A 131 1.33 10.90 -20.47
CA PHE A 131 1.38 11.42 -21.84
C PHE A 131 1.07 10.37 -22.91
N HIS A 132 1.07 9.08 -22.56
CA HIS A 132 0.74 7.99 -23.49
C HIS A 132 -0.77 7.82 -23.69
N CYS A 133 -1.56 7.76 -22.59
CA CYS A 133 -3.02 7.54 -22.67
C CYS A 133 -3.86 8.76 -22.26
N GLY A 134 -3.21 9.87 -21.89
CA GLY A 134 -3.88 11.10 -21.48
C GLY A 134 -4.52 11.07 -20.09
N TRP A 135 -4.41 9.96 -19.34
CA TRP A 135 -5.01 9.88 -17.99
C TRP A 135 -4.37 10.90 -17.04
N LYS A 136 -5.22 11.59 -16.27
CA LYS A 136 -4.84 12.58 -15.25
C LYS A 136 -5.54 12.25 -13.94
N GLY A 137 -4.83 12.37 -12.83
CA GLY A 137 -5.41 12.16 -11.50
C GLY A 137 -4.39 12.23 -10.38
N ASP A 138 -4.78 11.69 -9.23
CA ASP A 138 -3.91 11.64 -8.06
C ASP A 138 -2.82 10.56 -8.21
N ALA A 139 -1.59 10.92 -7.89
CA ALA A 139 -0.42 10.05 -8.02
C ALA A 139 -0.40 8.92 -6.99
N ASP A 140 -1.02 9.10 -5.83
CA ASP A 140 -1.14 8.07 -4.81
C ASP A 140 -2.30 7.11 -5.12
N TYR A 141 -3.39 7.58 -5.75
CA TYR A 141 -4.41 6.73 -6.35
C TYR A 141 -3.81 5.83 -7.44
N ASN A 142 -3.04 6.40 -8.37
CA ASN A 142 -2.34 5.63 -9.40
C ASN A 142 -1.42 4.57 -8.79
N GLY A 143 -0.61 4.97 -7.81
CA GLY A 143 0.28 4.04 -7.10
C GLY A 143 -0.50 2.92 -6.40
N ALA A 144 -1.60 3.24 -5.71
CA ALA A 144 -2.44 2.26 -5.03
C ALA A 144 -3.04 1.23 -6.01
N LYS A 145 -3.48 1.67 -7.20
CA LYS A 145 -3.97 0.77 -8.25
C LYS A 145 -2.88 -0.16 -8.78
N ASN A 146 -1.67 0.35 -9.00
CA ASN A 146 -0.54 -0.48 -9.40
C ASN A 146 -0.14 -1.50 -8.33
N ILE A 147 -0.09 -1.09 -7.06
CA ILE A 147 0.18 -1.99 -5.93
C ILE A 147 -0.89 -3.08 -5.83
N ALA A 148 -2.16 -2.72 -5.99
CA ALA A 148 -3.25 -3.69 -5.97
C ALA A 148 -3.13 -4.71 -7.12
N ALA A 149 -2.79 -4.26 -8.34
CA ALA A 149 -2.57 -5.13 -9.49
C ALA A 149 -1.39 -6.09 -9.27
N LEU A 150 -0.27 -5.60 -8.75
CA LEU A 150 0.89 -6.43 -8.39
C LEU A 150 0.56 -7.40 -7.23
N GLY A 151 -0.21 -6.94 -6.24
CA GLY A 151 -0.66 -7.77 -5.14
C GLY A 151 -1.51 -8.94 -5.64
N LEU A 152 -2.38 -8.69 -6.61
CA LEU A 152 -3.20 -9.73 -7.24
C LEU A 152 -2.35 -10.73 -8.04
N SER A 153 -1.34 -10.25 -8.80
CA SER A 153 -0.49 -11.14 -9.59
C SER A 153 0.38 -12.06 -8.73
N VAL A 154 0.76 -11.62 -7.52
CA VAL A 154 1.48 -12.44 -6.53
C VAL A 154 0.52 -13.35 -5.75
N ASN A 155 -0.70 -12.88 -5.49
CA ASN A 155 -1.72 -13.63 -4.74
C ASN A 155 -2.57 -14.51 -5.65
N GLN A 156 -1.93 -15.41 -6.39
CA GLN A 156 -2.63 -16.41 -7.18
C GLN A 156 -3.23 -17.47 -6.24
N PRO A 157 -4.48 -17.91 -6.46
CA PRO A 157 -5.01 -19.06 -5.75
C PRO A 157 -4.12 -20.26 -6.06
N GLY A 158 -3.64 -20.96 -5.03
CA GLY A 158 -2.78 -22.15 -5.16
C GLY A 158 -3.55 -23.38 -5.67
N GLY A 159 -4.37 -23.21 -6.70
CA GLY A 159 -4.96 -24.31 -7.45
C GLY A 159 -3.99 -24.73 -8.57
N PRO A 160 -4.02 -25.99 -9.01
CA PRO A 160 -3.33 -26.37 -10.22
C PRO A 160 -3.85 -25.52 -11.38
N TRP A 161 -2.96 -25.04 -12.24
CA TRP A 161 -3.28 -24.35 -13.51
C TRP A 161 -4.11 -25.22 -14.48
N LEU A 162 -4.38 -26.46 -14.08
CA LEU A 162 -5.26 -27.44 -14.69
C LEU A 162 -6.37 -27.74 -13.68
N SER A 163 -7.41 -26.91 -13.63
CA SER A 163 -8.69 -27.39 -13.10
C SER A 163 -9.33 -28.25 -14.18
N CYS A 164 -9.37 -29.58 -13.98
CA CYS A 164 -10.44 -30.35 -14.62
C CYS A 164 -11.76 -29.79 -14.09
N GLU A 165 -12.70 -29.54 -14.99
CA GLU A 165 -14.08 -29.26 -14.64
C GLU A 165 -14.57 -30.48 -13.85
N VAL A 166 -14.69 -30.35 -12.53
CA VAL A 166 -15.38 -31.37 -11.73
C VAL A 166 -16.85 -31.26 -12.09
N SER A 167 -17.25 -31.98 -13.14
CA SER A 167 -18.66 -32.22 -13.42
C SER A 167 -19.27 -32.85 -12.17
N CYS A 168 -20.26 -32.16 -11.60
CA CYS A 168 -20.97 -32.53 -10.36
C CYS A 168 -21.76 -33.87 -10.41
N LEU A 169 -21.44 -34.80 -11.30
CA LEU A 169 -22.23 -36.03 -11.51
C LEU A 169 -21.75 -37.25 -10.70
N ASP A 170 -20.63 -37.19 -9.99
CA ASP A 170 -20.10 -38.36 -9.28
C ASP A 170 -20.45 -38.43 -7.78
N PHE A 171 -21.23 -37.47 -7.25
CA PHE A 171 -21.76 -37.59 -5.89
C PHE A 171 -23.07 -38.39 -5.89
N VAL A 172 -22.98 -39.68 -6.24
CA VAL A 172 -24.06 -40.62 -5.92
C VAL A 172 -23.88 -41.04 -4.46
N PRO A 173 -24.73 -40.61 -3.52
CA PRO A 173 -24.68 -41.13 -2.17
C PRO A 173 -25.03 -42.62 -2.23
N ARG A 174 -24.08 -43.50 -1.86
CA ARG A 174 -24.41 -44.89 -1.53
C ARG A 174 -25.42 -44.85 -0.39
N GLN A 175 -26.67 -45.18 -0.70
CA GLN A 175 -27.66 -45.52 0.32
C GLN A 175 -27.11 -46.69 1.13
N LEU A 176 -26.95 -46.47 2.44
CA LEU A 176 -26.79 -47.54 3.42
C LEU A 176 -28.15 -48.24 3.54
N THR A 177 -28.27 -49.42 2.94
CA THR A 177 -29.31 -50.38 3.32
C THR A 177 -28.90 -51.02 4.65
N ILE A 178 -29.84 -50.97 5.60
CA ILE A 178 -29.82 -51.63 6.91
C ILE A 178 -29.88 -53.15 6.72
#